data_AF-A0A920V084-F1
#
_entry.id   AF-A0A920V084-F1
#
_cell.length_a   1.000
_cell.length_b   1.000
_cell.length_c   1.000
_cell.angle_alpha   90.00
_cell.angle_beta   90.00
_cell.angle_gamma   90.00
#
_symmetry.space_group_name_H-M   'P 1'
#
loop_
_entity.id
_entity.type
_entity.pdbx_description
1 polymer ?
#
loop_
_entity_poly.entity_id
_entity_poly.type
_entity_poly.pdbx_seq_one_letter_code
_entity_poly.pdbx_strand_id
1 'polypeptide(L)'
;MADGSCKSCAGGSEAWNDGKGNYEPTVKFILDQFNPPPMAGSSVPVKVSNDGRALYVAKFNDGKATGDLEAWSLSAANIPTSIQWSSASKLDARANLVSTRNALTYSEGRGVKLQWSRLSDDQKNDFLSGRSDEETDQARLKFLLGDRSKEGSEFHTRSSVLGPIARSVPVYVGKLNQSWLDSTSDSTYANFLNRTATRTAMVYAGSNGGALHGFDAITGEEKLAYYPGALYRTGHGGYHDLALVGFKHKTKYVDGISNVKNVKVSGKWKTVLVSSLGGGGRGLFALDVTDPTKLSNANRTVLWEFTHEDDPHLGYTHSRPILTQMNNGRWAAIIGNGQGADATDATAGQAQLFIVYLDGPGGRWHLGSWDRLFAYQHRRRHPGESQCVIFTVWG
;
A
#
# COMPACT_ATOMS: atom_id res chain seq x y z
N MET A 1 30.44 5.22 31.44
CA MET A 1 29.62 6.38 31.03
C MET A 1 28.39 5.84 30.31
N ALA A 2 27.28 6.57 30.41
CA ALA A 2 25.92 6.13 30.10
C ALA A 2 25.50 6.39 28.64
N ASP A 3 26.42 6.32 27.69
CA ASP A 3 26.18 6.64 26.28
C ASP A 3 26.46 5.49 25.32
N GLY A 4 26.84 4.31 25.81
CA GLY A 4 27.06 3.12 24.98
C GLY A 4 28.18 3.25 23.94
N SER A 5 28.99 4.31 24.00
CA SER A 5 30.10 4.49 23.07
C SER A 5 31.35 3.75 23.59
N CYS A 6 31.72 2.66 22.91
CA CYS A 6 32.94 1.93 23.18
C CYS A 6 34.15 2.74 22.69
N LYS A 7 34.84 3.42 23.60
CA LYS A 7 35.97 4.32 23.29
C LYS A 7 37.25 3.62 22.83
N SER A 8 37.27 2.28 22.79
CA SER A 8 38.45 1.48 22.42
C SER A 8 38.10 0.07 21.90
N CYS A 9 37.09 -0.04 21.05
CA CYS A 9 36.82 -1.29 20.34
C CYS A 9 37.81 -1.41 19.16
N ALA A 10 38.93 -2.09 19.39
CA ALA A 10 39.98 -2.36 18.40
C ALA A 10 39.75 -3.68 17.62
N GLY A 11 38.48 -4.04 17.40
CA GLY A 11 38.07 -5.19 16.58
C GLY A 11 37.07 -4.72 15.52
N GLY A 12 37.09 -5.33 14.33
CA GLY A 12 36.11 -5.05 13.28
C GLY A 12 34.67 -5.17 13.81
N SER A 13 33.74 -4.41 13.23
CA SER A 13 32.33 -4.38 13.64
C SER A 13 31.60 -5.67 13.25
N GLU A 14 31.84 -6.77 13.95
CA GLU A 14 31.18 -8.04 13.63
C GLU A 14 29.72 -8.03 14.08
N ALA A 15 28.78 -8.08 13.12
CA ALA A 15 27.36 -8.25 13.42
C ALA A 15 27.03 -9.74 13.52
N TRP A 16 27.10 -10.28 14.74
CA TRP A 16 26.80 -11.69 15.02
C TRP A 16 25.32 -11.91 15.34
N ASN A 17 24.72 -12.94 14.73
CA ASN A 17 23.39 -13.43 15.09
C ASN A 17 23.52 -14.79 15.77
N ASP A 18 23.66 -14.80 17.10
CA ASP A 18 23.61 -15.98 17.96
C ASP A 18 24.39 -17.21 17.44
N GLY A 19 25.61 -16.99 16.95
CA GLY A 19 26.51 -18.05 16.44
C GLY A 19 26.20 -18.56 15.02
N LYS A 20 25.29 -17.94 14.27
CA LYS A 20 24.91 -18.36 12.91
C LYS A 20 25.71 -17.71 11.77
N GLY A 21 26.72 -16.91 12.10
CA GLY A 21 27.65 -16.28 11.14
C GLY A 21 27.80 -14.77 11.34
N ASN A 22 28.74 -14.18 10.60
CA ASN A 22 28.93 -12.74 10.51
C ASN A 22 27.98 -12.15 9.45
N TYR A 23 27.09 -11.24 9.86
CA TYR A 23 26.11 -10.56 9.02
C TYR A 23 26.48 -9.09 8.74
N GLU A 24 27.68 -8.66 9.12
CA GLU A 24 28.17 -7.31 8.88
C GLU A 24 28.01 -6.87 7.41
N PRO A 25 28.33 -7.71 6.40
CA PRO A 25 28.08 -7.36 4.99
C PRO A 25 26.59 -7.05 4.70
N THR A 26 25.68 -7.83 5.27
CA THR A 26 24.23 -7.67 5.06
C THR A 26 23.71 -6.40 5.74
N VAL A 27 24.12 -6.16 7.00
CA VAL A 27 23.73 -4.97 7.76
C VAL A 27 24.27 -3.71 7.10
N LYS A 28 25.56 -3.72 6.73
CA LYS A 28 26.20 -2.62 6.00
C LYS A 28 25.47 -2.34 4.69
N PHE A 29 25.15 -3.37 3.91
CA PHE A 29 24.42 -3.21 2.66
C PHE A 29 23.06 -2.53 2.86
N ILE A 30 22.27 -2.99 3.84
CA ILE A 30 20.97 -2.38 4.17
C ILE A 30 21.15 -0.91 4.57
N LEU A 31 22.16 -0.59 5.38
CA LEU A 31 22.47 0.78 5.79
C LEU A 31 22.91 1.66 4.61
N ASP A 32 23.72 1.12 3.69
CA ASP A 32 24.17 1.84 2.49
C ASP A 32 22.98 2.23 1.58
N GLN A 33 21.88 1.47 1.58
CA GLN A 33 20.66 1.84 0.84
C GLN A 33 19.97 3.12 1.37
N PHE A 34 20.26 3.55 2.61
CA PHE A 34 19.72 4.78 3.18
C PHE A 34 20.60 6.02 2.91
N ASN A 35 21.83 5.85 2.38
CA ASN A 35 22.82 6.92 2.26
C ASN A 35 23.15 7.49 0.84
N PRO A 36 22.36 7.31 -0.24
CA PRO A 36 22.74 7.87 -1.54
C PRO A 36 22.22 9.31 -1.80
N PRO A 37 23.06 10.28 -2.19
CA PRO A 37 22.63 11.51 -2.88
C PRO A 37 22.39 11.26 -4.38
N PRO A 38 21.44 11.92 -5.08
CA PRO A 38 20.38 12.82 -4.66
C PRO A 38 19.03 12.07 -4.64
N MET A 39 18.84 11.14 -3.70
CA MET A 39 17.51 10.64 -3.36
C MET A 39 17.26 11.14 -1.95
N ALA A 40 16.35 12.10 -1.79
CA ALA A 40 16.14 12.82 -0.54
C ALA A 40 16.01 11.84 0.64
N GLY A 41 17.00 11.86 1.53
CA GLY A 41 17.06 11.04 2.73
C GLY A 41 15.96 11.46 3.71
N SER A 42 14.88 10.69 3.73
CA SER A 42 14.07 10.39 4.91
C SER A 42 13.09 9.29 4.50
N SER A 43 13.35 8.05 4.92
CA SER A 43 12.62 6.81 4.63
C SER A 43 12.72 6.27 3.18
N VAL A 44 13.76 5.48 2.90
CA VAL A 44 13.73 4.44 1.85
C VAL A 44 13.07 3.21 2.48
N PRO A 45 11.80 2.88 2.18
CA PRO A 45 11.19 1.74 2.83
C PRO A 45 11.69 0.43 2.21
N VAL A 46 12.06 -0.51 3.07
CA VAL A 46 12.61 -1.82 2.66
C VAL A 46 11.77 -2.98 3.19
N LYS A 47 11.81 -4.11 2.48
CA LYS A 47 11.18 -5.36 2.90
C LYS A 47 12.08 -6.54 2.59
N VAL A 48 12.24 -7.43 3.57
CA VAL A 48 12.95 -8.71 3.39
C VAL A 48 11.95 -9.83 3.10
N SER A 49 12.31 -10.76 2.22
CA SER A 49 11.54 -11.98 1.96
C SER A 49 11.49 -12.90 3.19
N ASN A 50 10.49 -13.78 3.24
CA ASN A 50 10.30 -14.67 4.41
C ASN A 50 11.47 -15.66 4.61
N ASP A 51 12.22 -15.98 3.57
CA ASP A 51 13.42 -16.84 3.63
C ASP A 51 14.73 -16.06 3.86
N GLY A 52 14.66 -14.73 3.97
CA GLY A 52 15.82 -13.87 4.22
C GLY A 52 16.78 -13.71 3.04
N ARG A 53 16.40 -14.16 1.83
CA ARG A 53 17.29 -14.18 0.65
C ARG A 53 17.13 -13.00 -0.30
N ALA A 54 16.10 -12.18 -0.14
CA ALA A 54 15.88 -11.02 -0.99
C ALA A 54 15.52 -9.78 -0.16
N LEU A 55 16.08 -8.64 -0.55
CA LEU A 55 15.71 -7.31 -0.08
C LEU A 55 15.00 -6.56 -1.20
N TYR A 56 13.82 -6.03 -0.92
CA TYR A 56 13.08 -5.16 -1.80
C TYR A 56 13.18 -3.73 -1.30
N VAL A 57 13.65 -2.83 -2.16
CA VAL A 57 13.94 -1.43 -1.83
C VAL A 57 13.05 -0.55 -2.70
N ALA A 58 12.14 0.18 -2.06
CA ALA A 58 11.32 1.17 -2.73
C ALA A 58 12.06 2.50 -2.85
N LYS A 59 12.01 3.11 -4.03
CA LYS A 59 12.71 4.34 -4.36
C LYS A 59 11.76 5.39 -4.88
N PHE A 60 12.13 6.65 -4.66
CA PHE A 60 11.48 7.80 -5.23
C PHE A 60 12.49 8.88 -5.65
N ASN A 61 12.14 9.62 -6.70
CA ASN A 61 12.82 10.83 -7.11
C ASN A 61 11.76 11.91 -7.31
N ASP A 62 11.61 12.79 -6.32
CA ASP A 62 10.62 13.87 -6.37
C ASP A 62 10.89 14.87 -7.51
N GLY A 63 12.17 15.10 -7.86
CA GLY A 63 12.54 16.03 -8.94
C GLY A 63 12.15 15.53 -10.34
N LYS A 64 12.11 14.21 -10.53
CA LYS A 64 11.71 13.56 -11.79
C LYS A 64 10.32 12.94 -11.75
N ALA A 65 9.68 12.95 -10.58
CA ALA A 65 8.43 12.25 -10.31
C ALA A 65 8.46 10.77 -10.74
N THR A 66 9.57 10.08 -10.45
CA THR A 66 9.70 8.64 -10.72
C THR A 66 9.88 7.84 -9.44
N GLY A 67 9.54 6.56 -9.52
CA GLY A 67 9.86 5.60 -8.47
C GLY A 67 10.45 4.32 -9.05
N ASP A 68 10.93 3.47 -8.17
CA ASP A 68 11.38 2.12 -8.51
C ASP A 68 11.12 1.18 -7.33
N LEU A 69 10.92 -0.09 -7.62
CA LEU A 69 11.06 -1.17 -6.67
C LEU A 69 12.20 -2.04 -7.17
N GLU A 70 13.28 -2.10 -6.40
CA GLU A 70 14.43 -2.93 -6.75
C GLU A 70 14.47 -4.16 -5.88
N ALA A 71 14.83 -5.31 -6.45
CA ALA A 71 15.21 -6.48 -5.70
C ALA A 71 16.73 -6.66 -5.67
N TRP A 72 17.21 -7.04 -4.51
CA TRP A 72 18.61 -7.35 -4.25
C TRP A 72 18.69 -8.74 -3.63
N SER A 73 19.62 -9.57 -4.08
CA SER A 73 19.92 -10.84 -3.41
C SER A 73 20.61 -10.52 -2.09
N LEU A 74 20.16 -11.11 -0.99
CA LEU A 74 20.84 -11.03 0.29
C LEU A 74 21.72 -12.26 0.49
N SER A 75 22.90 -12.05 1.07
CA SER A 75 23.83 -13.10 1.44
C SER A 75 24.52 -12.71 2.76
N ALA A 76 24.61 -13.67 3.68
CA ALA A 76 25.41 -13.50 4.89
C ALA A 76 26.91 -13.34 4.56
N ALA A 77 27.38 -13.92 3.45
CA ALA A 77 28.79 -13.97 3.11
C ALA A 77 29.30 -12.71 2.37
N ASN A 78 28.44 -12.03 1.60
CA ASN A 78 28.87 -10.99 0.67
C ASN A 78 27.90 -9.80 0.63
N ILE A 79 28.46 -8.61 0.43
CA ILE A 79 27.69 -7.40 0.11
C ILE A 79 27.14 -7.54 -1.33
N PRO A 80 25.82 -7.41 -1.54
CA PRO A 80 25.25 -7.38 -2.88
C PRO A 80 25.81 -6.21 -3.70
N THR A 81 26.30 -6.48 -4.91
CA THR A 81 26.91 -5.47 -5.79
C THR A 81 26.05 -5.10 -6.99
N SER A 82 24.94 -5.80 -7.22
CA SER A 82 24.04 -5.56 -8.36
C SER A 82 22.58 -5.80 -8.01
N ILE A 83 21.70 -5.00 -8.60
CA ILE A 83 20.26 -5.23 -8.61
C ILE A 83 19.93 -6.53 -9.37
N GLN A 84 19.00 -7.32 -8.85
CA GLN A 84 18.43 -8.48 -9.55
C GLN A 84 17.41 -8.05 -10.59
N TRP A 85 16.56 -7.09 -10.22
CA TRP A 85 15.61 -6.44 -11.12
C TRP A 85 15.22 -5.06 -10.60
N SER A 86 14.82 -4.20 -11.53
CA SER A 86 14.20 -2.87 -11.32
C SER A 86 12.81 -2.91 -11.94
N SER A 87 11.77 -2.65 -11.15
CA SER A 87 10.39 -2.67 -11.64
C SER A 87 10.12 -1.52 -12.60
N ALA A 88 10.73 -0.36 -12.40
CA ALA A 88 10.67 0.76 -13.33
C ALA A 88 11.20 0.34 -14.71
N SER A 89 12.39 -0.26 -14.74
CA SER A 89 13.01 -0.74 -15.99
C SER A 89 12.16 -1.81 -16.69
N LYS A 90 11.57 -2.73 -15.92
CA LYS A 90 10.68 -3.78 -16.45
C LYS A 90 9.38 -3.20 -17.00
N LEU A 91 8.80 -2.20 -16.33
CA LEU A 91 7.56 -1.57 -16.74
C LEU A 91 7.78 -0.70 -17.98
N ASP A 92 8.85 0.08 -18.03
CA ASP A 92 9.18 0.96 -19.17
C ASP A 92 9.52 0.17 -20.45
N ALA A 93 10.10 -1.03 -20.30
CA ALA A 93 10.39 -1.91 -21.43
C ALA A 93 9.16 -2.66 -21.99
N ARG A 94 8.01 -2.59 -21.30
CA ARG A 94 6.82 -3.36 -21.68
C ARG A 94 6.05 -2.66 -22.80
N ALA A 95 5.94 -3.35 -23.94
CA ALA A 95 5.12 -2.88 -25.05
C ALA A 95 3.61 -3.01 -24.76
N ASN A 96 2.79 -2.18 -25.42
CA ASN A 96 1.33 -2.26 -25.39
C ASN A 96 0.74 -2.25 -23.97
N LEU A 97 1.25 -1.38 -23.09
CA LEU A 97 0.79 -1.30 -21.70
C LEU A 97 -0.72 -1.08 -21.61
N VAL A 98 -1.29 -0.16 -22.40
CA VAL A 98 -2.73 0.15 -22.35
C VAL A 98 -3.62 -1.09 -22.51
N SER A 99 -3.25 -2.02 -23.40
CA SER A 99 -4.08 -3.21 -23.68
C SER A 99 -3.70 -4.43 -22.83
N THR A 100 -2.48 -4.48 -22.30
CA THR A 100 -1.96 -5.67 -21.58
C THR A 100 -1.85 -5.48 -20.08
N ARG A 101 -1.81 -4.24 -19.58
CA ARG A 101 -1.62 -3.94 -18.16
C ARG A 101 -2.85 -4.36 -17.37
N ASN A 102 -2.61 -5.08 -16.28
CA ASN A 102 -3.68 -5.51 -15.41
C ASN A 102 -4.08 -4.37 -14.46
N ALA A 103 -4.79 -3.39 -15.02
CA ALA A 103 -5.22 -2.19 -14.32
C ALA A 103 -6.66 -2.34 -13.81
N LEU A 104 -6.85 -2.18 -12.50
CA LEU A 104 -8.13 -2.28 -11.82
C LEU A 104 -8.46 -0.99 -11.08
N THR A 105 -9.73 -0.73 -10.83
CA THR A 105 -10.23 0.37 -10.00
C THR A 105 -11.48 -0.07 -9.23
N TYR A 106 -11.88 0.72 -8.24
CA TYR A 106 -13.20 0.59 -7.61
C TYR A 106 -14.16 1.59 -8.25
N SER A 107 -15.38 1.15 -8.57
CA SER A 107 -16.41 1.99 -9.18
C SER A 107 -17.78 1.45 -8.78
N GLU A 108 -18.69 2.33 -8.39
CA GLU A 108 -20.09 1.99 -8.07
C GLU A 108 -20.22 0.79 -7.12
N GLY A 109 -19.41 0.76 -6.05
CA GLY A 109 -19.46 -0.28 -5.02
C GLY A 109 -18.84 -1.63 -5.39
N ARG A 110 -18.06 -1.71 -6.48
CA ARG A 110 -17.40 -2.95 -6.91
C ARG A 110 -16.07 -2.72 -7.61
N GLY A 111 -15.25 -3.77 -7.65
CA GLY A 111 -14.07 -3.82 -8.51
C GLY A 111 -14.40 -3.85 -9.99
N VAL A 112 -13.78 -2.99 -10.79
CA VAL A 112 -13.86 -3.02 -12.26
C VAL A 112 -12.46 -2.98 -12.87
N LYS A 113 -12.33 -3.42 -14.13
CA LYS A 113 -11.13 -3.12 -14.92
C LYS A 113 -11.10 -1.61 -15.18
N LEU A 114 -9.93 -1.00 -15.10
CA LEU A 114 -9.73 0.41 -15.41
C LEU A 114 -9.82 0.63 -16.92
N GLN A 115 -11.05 0.76 -17.40
CA GLN A 115 -11.44 0.90 -18.80
C GLN A 115 -12.57 1.92 -18.88
N TRP A 116 -12.52 2.82 -19.86
CA TRP A 116 -13.46 3.94 -19.98
C TRP A 116 -14.93 3.52 -19.87
N SER A 117 -15.33 2.44 -20.54
CA SER A 117 -16.70 1.93 -20.55
C SER A 117 -17.16 1.31 -19.22
N ARG A 118 -16.26 1.16 -18.24
CA ARG A 118 -16.54 0.62 -16.91
C ARG A 118 -16.41 1.66 -15.80
N LEU A 119 -16.06 2.90 -16.14
CA LEU A 119 -15.99 4.01 -15.20
C LEU A 119 -17.36 4.64 -15.03
N SER A 120 -17.64 5.14 -13.83
CA SER A 120 -18.79 6.00 -13.57
C SER A 120 -18.59 7.36 -14.24
N ASP A 121 -19.66 8.15 -14.34
CA ASP A 121 -19.58 9.48 -14.94
C ASP A 121 -18.70 10.43 -14.13
N ASP A 122 -18.70 10.34 -12.80
CA ASP A 122 -17.78 11.11 -11.94
C ASP A 122 -16.31 10.76 -12.20
N GLN A 123 -16.01 9.49 -12.43
CA GLN A 123 -14.65 9.04 -12.75
C GLN A 123 -14.20 9.47 -14.14
N LYS A 124 -15.12 9.48 -15.12
CA LYS A 124 -14.84 10.08 -16.44
C LYS A 124 -14.62 11.58 -16.30
N ASN A 125 -15.43 12.28 -15.50
CA ASN A 125 -15.32 13.72 -15.28
C ASN A 125 -13.96 14.14 -14.70
N ASP A 126 -13.32 13.32 -13.85
CA ASP A 126 -11.92 13.53 -13.45
C ASP A 126 -11.03 13.62 -14.70
N PHE A 127 -11.04 12.60 -15.55
CA PHE A 127 -10.23 12.59 -16.77
C PHE A 127 -10.60 13.70 -17.76
N LEU A 128 -11.85 14.17 -17.77
CA LEU A 128 -12.28 15.29 -18.62
C LEU A 128 -11.98 16.66 -17.99
N SER A 129 -11.44 16.74 -16.78
CA SER A 129 -11.33 18.01 -16.06
C SER A 129 -10.52 19.06 -16.83
N GLY A 130 -11.14 20.23 -17.04
CA GLY A 130 -10.55 21.33 -17.80
C GLY A 130 -10.47 21.10 -19.32
N ARG A 131 -11.18 20.10 -19.87
CA ARG A 131 -11.19 19.76 -21.31
C ARG A 131 -12.58 19.37 -21.79
N SER A 132 -13.12 20.08 -22.78
CA SER A 132 -14.49 19.85 -23.28
C SER A 132 -14.65 18.63 -24.19
N ASP A 133 -13.57 18.12 -24.80
CA ASP A 133 -13.65 17.22 -25.97
C ASP A 133 -12.99 15.84 -25.74
N GLU A 134 -12.55 15.52 -24.52
CA GLU A 134 -11.73 14.32 -24.23
C GLU A 134 -12.54 12.99 -24.11
N GLU A 135 -13.87 13.02 -24.33
CA GLU A 135 -14.70 11.80 -24.30
C GLU A 135 -14.30 10.76 -25.37
N THR A 136 -13.83 11.22 -26.53
CA THR A 136 -13.61 10.34 -27.69
C THR A 136 -12.23 9.69 -27.68
N ASP A 137 -11.18 10.39 -27.20
CA ASP A 137 -9.81 9.88 -27.30
C ASP A 137 -9.26 9.22 -26.02
N GLN A 138 -9.85 9.49 -24.85
CA GLN A 138 -9.52 8.88 -23.55
C GLN A 138 -8.03 9.05 -23.20
N ALA A 139 -7.41 10.15 -23.65
CA ALA A 139 -5.96 10.29 -23.68
C ALA A 139 -5.33 10.29 -22.28
N ARG A 140 -5.90 10.96 -21.28
CA ARG A 140 -5.41 10.94 -19.89
C ARG A 140 -5.51 9.57 -19.23
N LEU A 141 -6.57 8.82 -19.51
CA LEU A 141 -6.68 7.42 -19.05
C LEU A 141 -5.58 6.56 -19.68
N LYS A 142 -5.36 6.68 -20.99
CA LYS A 142 -4.27 5.97 -21.68
C LYS A 142 -2.91 6.35 -21.13
N PHE A 143 -2.66 7.64 -20.87
CA PHE A 143 -1.45 8.13 -20.24
C PHE A 143 -1.23 7.50 -18.85
N LEU A 144 -2.27 7.48 -18.00
CA LEU A 144 -2.25 6.84 -16.69
C LEU A 144 -1.88 5.35 -16.77
N LEU A 145 -2.40 4.66 -17.80
CA LEU A 145 -2.11 3.26 -18.08
C LEU A 145 -0.70 3.01 -18.64
N GLY A 146 0.00 4.06 -19.10
CA GLY A 146 1.38 4.00 -19.57
C GLY A 146 1.58 4.36 -21.04
N ASP A 147 0.55 4.87 -21.73
CA ASP A 147 0.71 5.39 -23.09
C ASP A 147 1.61 6.62 -23.08
N ARG A 148 2.54 6.66 -24.04
CA ARG A 148 3.53 7.74 -24.17
C ARG A 148 3.36 8.57 -25.43
N SER A 149 2.35 8.29 -26.26
CA SER A 149 2.21 8.86 -27.61
C SER A 149 1.96 10.37 -27.62
N LYS A 150 1.42 10.91 -26.53
CA LYS A 150 1.11 12.34 -26.35
C LYS A 150 2.06 13.08 -25.38
N GLU A 151 3.14 12.44 -24.95
CA GLU A 151 4.16 13.08 -24.12
C GLU A 151 4.94 14.15 -24.93
N GLY A 152 5.17 15.32 -24.32
CA GLY A 152 5.87 16.44 -24.96
C GLY A 152 4.99 17.29 -25.90
N SER A 153 3.73 16.91 -26.08
CA SER A 153 2.72 17.71 -26.79
C SER A 153 1.58 18.06 -25.84
N GLU A 154 0.67 17.12 -25.59
CA GLU A 154 -0.52 17.30 -24.77
C GLU A 154 -0.24 17.05 -23.28
N PHE A 155 0.70 16.16 -22.99
CA PHE A 155 1.08 15.77 -21.63
C PHE A 155 2.56 16.03 -21.37
N HIS A 156 2.94 16.12 -20.09
CA HIS A 156 4.36 16.20 -19.74
C HIS A 156 5.12 14.93 -20.13
N THR A 157 6.42 15.07 -20.34
CA THR A 157 7.30 13.94 -20.67
C THR A 157 7.74 13.23 -19.40
N ARG A 158 7.49 11.92 -19.31
CA ARG A 158 7.93 11.09 -18.19
C ARG A 158 9.32 10.54 -18.42
N SER A 159 10.10 10.39 -17.35
CA SER A 159 11.34 9.60 -17.41
C SER A 159 11.10 8.11 -17.10
N SER A 160 10.01 7.78 -16.42
CA SER A 160 9.51 6.41 -16.21
C SER A 160 7.99 6.42 -16.06
N VAL A 161 7.31 5.32 -16.42
CA VAL A 161 5.89 5.10 -16.19
C VAL A 161 5.60 4.89 -14.70
N LEU A 162 6.55 4.30 -13.95
CA LEU A 162 6.39 4.07 -12.52
C LEU A 162 6.59 5.37 -11.73
N GLY A 163 5.53 5.81 -11.05
CA GLY A 163 5.58 6.98 -10.20
C GLY A 163 6.28 6.75 -8.86
N PRO A 164 6.51 7.81 -8.07
CA PRO A 164 7.31 7.77 -6.85
C PRO A 164 6.77 6.82 -5.77
N ILE A 165 7.59 5.90 -5.26
CA ILE A 165 7.26 5.06 -4.10
C ILE A 165 7.92 5.68 -2.86
N ALA A 166 7.24 6.65 -2.26
CA ALA A 166 7.81 7.46 -1.17
C ALA A 166 7.62 6.81 0.20
N ARG A 167 6.40 6.77 0.73
CA ARG A 167 6.11 6.24 2.06
C ARG A 167 5.56 4.81 2.09
N SER A 168 5.08 4.32 0.96
CA SER A 168 4.45 3.00 0.93
C SER A 168 5.50 1.90 1.13
N VAL A 169 5.45 1.26 2.30
CA VAL A 169 6.37 0.18 2.63
C VAL A 169 6.06 -1.05 1.79
N PRO A 170 7.03 -1.63 1.05
CA PRO A 170 6.78 -2.84 0.28
C PRO A 170 6.28 -3.98 1.17
N VAL A 171 5.30 -4.74 0.68
CA VAL A 171 4.75 -5.90 1.37
C VAL A 171 5.01 -7.16 0.55
N TYR A 172 5.84 -8.04 1.07
CA TYR A 172 6.12 -9.35 0.50
C TYR A 172 5.05 -10.37 0.87
N VAL A 173 4.57 -11.11 -0.13
CA VAL A 173 3.52 -12.13 -0.03
C VAL A 173 4.00 -13.41 -0.73
N GLY A 174 4.79 -14.21 0.00
CA GLY A 174 5.13 -15.59 -0.36
C GLY A 174 4.30 -16.59 0.45
N LYS A 175 4.90 -17.63 1.02
CA LYS A 175 4.23 -18.48 2.02
C LYS A 175 3.99 -17.68 3.30
N LEU A 176 2.73 -17.41 3.65
CA LEU A 176 2.36 -16.71 4.88
C LEU A 176 1.67 -17.70 5.82
N ASN A 177 2.28 -17.97 6.98
CA ASN A 177 1.68 -18.79 8.03
C ASN A 177 1.47 -17.94 9.30
N GLN A 178 0.28 -18.01 9.88
CA GLN A 178 -0.02 -17.46 11.20
C GLN A 178 -0.11 -18.61 12.20
N SER A 179 1.03 -19.00 12.77
CA SER A 179 1.15 -20.19 13.63
C SER A 179 0.20 -20.22 14.84
N TRP A 180 -0.26 -19.08 15.32
CA TRP A 180 -1.27 -19.03 16.39
C TRP A 180 -2.62 -19.62 15.95
N LEU A 181 -2.90 -19.73 14.65
CA LEU A 181 -4.08 -20.42 14.13
C LEU A 181 -3.91 -21.94 14.10
N ASP A 182 -2.69 -22.47 14.23
CA ASP A 182 -2.45 -23.92 14.21
C ASP A 182 -3.12 -24.62 15.41
N SER A 183 -3.33 -23.90 16.53
CA SER A 183 -4.05 -24.40 17.70
C SER A 183 -5.57 -24.41 17.55
N THR A 184 -6.13 -23.74 16.54
CA THR A 184 -7.59 -23.58 16.37
C THR A 184 -8.29 -24.81 15.79
N SER A 185 -7.55 -25.86 15.43
CA SER A 185 -8.07 -27.08 14.77
C SER A 185 -8.91 -26.82 13.51
N ASP A 186 -8.80 -25.63 12.90
CA ASP A 186 -9.52 -25.28 11.66
C ASP A 186 -8.87 -26.00 10.46
N SER A 187 -9.39 -27.19 10.13
CA SER A 187 -8.95 -27.99 8.98
C SER A 187 -9.03 -27.21 7.65
N THR A 188 -9.90 -26.21 7.55
CA THR A 188 -9.97 -25.35 6.35
C THR A 188 -8.79 -24.40 6.22
N TYR A 189 -8.14 -24.03 7.34
CA TYR A 189 -6.92 -23.23 7.32
C TYR A 189 -5.71 -24.07 6.89
N ALA A 190 -5.58 -25.30 7.39
CA ALA A 190 -4.53 -26.22 6.96
C ALA A 190 -4.60 -26.47 5.43
N ASN A 191 -5.80 -26.70 4.91
CA ASN A 191 -6.02 -26.82 3.45
C ASN A 191 -5.66 -25.54 2.69
N PHE A 192 -5.97 -24.36 3.26
CA PHE A 192 -5.59 -23.07 2.69
C PHE A 192 -4.06 -22.89 2.63
N LEU A 193 -3.34 -23.24 3.70
CA LEU A 193 -1.88 -23.17 3.75
C LEU A 193 -1.24 -24.11 2.71
N ASN A 194 -1.76 -25.32 2.56
CA ASN A 194 -1.28 -26.25 1.54
C ASN A 194 -1.47 -25.69 0.13
N ARG A 195 -2.65 -25.12 -0.17
CA ARG A 195 -2.93 -24.50 -1.47
C ARG A 195 -2.06 -23.28 -1.77
N THR A 196 -1.69 -22.51 -0.75
CA THR A 196 -0.90 -21.28 -0.90
C THR A 196 0.60 -21.49 -0.70
N ALA A 197 1.04 -22.71 -0.38
CA ALA A 197 2.45 -23.03 -0.13
C ALA A 197 3.35 -22.78 -1.36
N THR A 198 2.82 -23.00 -2.56
CA THR A 198 3.54 -22.88 -3.84
C THR A 198 3.06 -21.70 -4.69
N ARG A 199 2.33 -20.74 -4.10
CA ARG A 199 1.91 -19.55 -4.86
C ARG A 199 3.12 -18.76 -5.30
N THR A 200 3.03 -18.13 -6.47
CA THR A 200 3.99 -17.11 -6.89
C THR A 200 4.13 -16.06 -5.81
N ALA A 201 5.36 -15.79 -5.38
CA ALA A 201 5.61 -14.74 -4.41
C ALA A 201 5.47 -13.38 -5.06
N MET A 202 4.82 -12.45 -4.36
CA MET A 202 4.54 -11.10 -4.85
C MET A 202 5.11 -10.04 -3.90
N VAL A 203 5.41 -8.85 -4.42
CA VAL A 203 5.71 -7.65 -3.63
C VAL A 203 4.77 -6.53 -4.04
N TYR A 204 4.09 -5.94 -3.06
CA TYR A 204 3.13 -4.87 -3.28
C TYR A 204 3.63 -3.54 -2.73
N ALA A 205 3.45 -2.45 -3.47
CA ALA A 205 3.81 -1.11 -3.03
C ALA A 205 2.91 -0.05 -3.67
N GLY A 206 2.47 0.92 -2.88
CA GLY A 206 1.76 2.11 -3.35
C GLY A 206 2.70 3.12 -3.99
N SER A 207 2.28 3.72 -5.09
CA SER A 207 3.01 4.81 -5.73
C SER A 207 2.17 6.09 -5.81
N ASN A 208 2.86 7.22 -5.77
CA ASN A 208 2.32 8.53 -6.12
C ASN A 208 2.15 8.71 -7.64
N GLY A 209 2.32 7.64 -8.43
CA GLY A 209 1.83 7.53 -9.81
C GLY A 209 0.37 7.08 -9.90
N GLY A 210 -0.30 6.90 -8.76
CA GLY A 210 -1.74 6.67 -8.70
C GLY A 210 -2.16 5.26 -8.28
N ALA A 211 -1.25 4.27 -8.35
CA ALA A 211 -1.62 2.88 -8.14
C ALA A 211 -0.91 2.23 -6.95
N LEU A 212 -1.58 1.26 -6.32
CA LEU A 212 -0.90 0.15 -5.67
C LEU A 212 -0.47 -0.85 -6.75
N HIS A 213 0.83 -1.09 -6.83
CA HIS A 213 1.40 -2.07 -7.75
C HIS A 213 1.62 -3.41 -7.04
N GLY A 214 1.51 -4.51 -7.79
CA GLY A 214 1.92 -5.85 -7.37
C GLY A 214 2.88 -6.45 -8.38
N PHE A 215 4.12 -6.71 -7.94
CA PHE A 215 5.20 -7.23 -8.77
C PHE A 215 5.49 -8.69 -8.41
N ASP A 216 5.79 -9.51 -9.42
CA ASP A 216 6.38 -10.83 -9.20
C ASP A 216 7.71 -10.67 -8.47
N ALA A 217 7.86 -11.35 -7.33
CA ALA A 217 9.01 -11.19 -6.45
C ALA A 217 10.33 -11.66 -7.08
N ILE A 218 10.28 -12.57 -8.05
CA ILE A 218 11.44 -13.14 -8.72
C ILE A 218 11.79 -12.32 -9.97
N THR A 219 10.80 -11.96 -10.78
CA THR A 219 11.04 -11.36 -12.10
C THR A 219 10.95 -9.84 -12.13
N GLY A 220 10.29 -9.23 -11.14
CA GLY A 220 9.96 -7.80 -11.10
C GLY A 220 8.83 -7.39 -12.05
N GLU A 221 8.18 -8.34 -12.71
CA GLU A 221 7.09 -8.05 -13.66
C GLU A 221 5.83 -7.58 -12.91
N GLU A 222 5.24 -6.46 -13.32
CA GLU A 222 3.98 -5.95 -12.78
C GLU A 222 2.80 -6.87 -13.17
N LYS A 223 2.19 -7.52 -12.16
CA LYS A 223 1.01 -8.38 -12.30
C LYS A 223 -0.30 -7.68 -11.90
N LEU A 224 -0.23 -6.54 -11.22
CA LEU A 224 -1.38 -5.75 -10.80
C LEU A 224 -1.01 -4.27 -10.72
N ALA A 225 -1.90 -3.40 -11.22
CA ALA A 225 -1.94 -1.98 -10.90
C ALA A 225 -3.36 -1.63 -10.44
N TYR A 226 -3.56 -1.38 -9.14
CA TYR A 226 -4.85 -1.00 -8.58
C TYR A 226 -4.90 0.50 -8.32
N TYR A 227 -5.81 1.20 -8.98
CA TYR A 227 -6.04 2.64 -8.86
C TYR A 227 -7.27 2.84 -7.97
N PRO A 228 -7.12 3.32 -6.72
CA PRO A 228 -8.26 3.49 -5.83
C PRO A 228 -9.33 4.44 -6.38
N GLY A 229 -10.60 4.08 -6.17
CA GLY A 229 -11.77 4.89 -6.55
C GLY A 229 -11.86 6.19 -5.76
N ALA A 230 -11.45 6.17 -4.51
CA ALA A 230 -11.40 7.32 -3.61
C ALA A 230 -10.43 8.45 -4.04
N LEU A 231 -9.63 8.25 -5.10
CA LEU A 231 -8.67 9.25 -5.59
C LEU A 231 -9.17 10.01 -6.82
N TYR A 232 -10.29 9.62 -7.42
CA TYR A 232 -10.87 10.39 -8.52
C TYR A 232 -11.44 11.72 -8.01
N ARG A 233 -11.17 12.83 -8.71
CA ARG A 233 -11.80 14.14 -8.46
C ARG A 233 -11.55 15.11 -9.61
N THR A 234 -12.48 16.02 -9.85
CA THR A 234 -12.37 17.03 -10.93
C THR A 234 -11.46 18.21 -10.58
N GLY A 235 -11.22 18.47 -9.30
CA GLY A 235 -10.25 19.48 -8.85
C GLY A 235 -8.83 18.94 -8.71
N HIS A 236 -7.93 19.77 -8.17
CA HIS A 236 -6.58 19.33 -7.82
C HIS A 236 -6.60 18.08 -6.94
N GLY A 237 -5.76 17.11 -7.30
CA GLY A 237 -5.64 15.82 -6.63
C GLY A 237 -6.24 14.64 -7.38
N GLY A 238 -6.89 14.88 -8.54
CA GLY A 238 -7.44 13.82 -9.40
C GLY A 238 -6.37 13.11 -10.22
N TYR A 239 -6.76 12.05 -10.92
CA TYR A 239 -5.83 11.35 -11.81
C TYR A 239 -5.48 12.17 -13.06
N HIS A 240 -6.31 13.12 -13.49
CA HIS A 240 -5.98 14.04 -14.59
C HIS A 240 -4.73 14.89 -14.31
N ASP A 241 -4.48 15.24 -13.05
CA ASP A 241 -3.31 16.03 -12.65
C ASP A 241 -2.00 15.35 -13.06
N LEU A 242 -1.96 14.01 -13.04
CA LEU A 242 -0.78 13.22 -13.39
C LEU A 242 -0.33 13.41 -14.84
N ALA A 243 -1.18 13.93 -15.72
CA ALA A 243 -0.87 14.11 -17.15
C ALA A 243 -0.55 15.56 -17.53
N LEU A 244 -0.81 16.54 -16.66
CA LEU A 244 -0.71 17.96 -17.02
C LEU A 244 0.68 18.37 -17.50
N VAL A 245 0.77 19.20 -18.54
CA VAL A 245 2.06 19.73 -19.07
C VAL A 245 2.86 20.46 -17.98
N GLY A 246 2.19 21.18 -17.09
CA GLY A 246 2.79 21.87 -15.94
C GLY A 246 2.91 21.01 -14.68
N PHE A 247 2.89 19.68 -14.80
CA PHE A 247 2.90 18.75 -13.67
C PHE A 247 4.02 19.08 -12.67
N LYS A 248 3.62 19.30 -11.43
CA LYS A 248 4.52 19.40 -10.29
C LYS A 248 4.16 18.27 -9.34
N HIS A 249 5.13 17.42 -9.02
CA HIS A 249 4.94 16.30 -8.10
C HIS A 249 4.77 16.79 -6.65
N LYS A 250 3.59 17.36 -6.37
CA LYS A 250 3.17 17.86 -5.06
C LYS A 250 2.03 17.01 -4.50
N THR A 251 1.16 16.55 -5.39
CA THR A 251 0.02 15.67 -5.08
C THR A 251 0.52 14.28 -4.68
N LYS A 252 -0.09 13.72 -3.64
CA LYS A 252 0.11 12.33 -3.22
C LYS A 252 -1.07 11.49 -3.69
N TYR A 253 -0.84 10.20 -3.92
CA TYR A 253 -1.88 9.25 -4.33
C TYR A 253 -1.86 8.04 -3.38
N VAL A 254 -1.33 6.90 -3.80
CA VAL A 254 -1.25 5.72 -2.93
C VAL A 254 0.02 5.80 -2.10
N ASP A 255 -0.08 6.51 -0.97
CA ASP A 255 1.07 6.88 -0.14
C ASP A 255 0.97 6.31 1.29
N GLY A 256 -0.02 5.45 1.54
CA GLY A 256 -0.23 4.78 2.83
C GLY A 256 0.58 3.51 3.00
N ILE A 257 0.55 2.98 4.22
CA ILE A 257 1.24 1.74 4.61
C ILE A 257 0.26 0.57 4.52
N SER A 258 0.63 -0.46 3.77
CA SER A 258 -0.19 -1.66 3.64
C SER A 258 0.10 -2.71 4.73
N ASN A 259 -0.88 -3.55 5.02
CA ASN A 259 -0.74 -4.76 5.82
C ASN A 259 -1.37 -5.95 5.08
N VAL A 260 -0.82 -7.15 5.27
CA VAL A 260 -1.32 -8.38 4.66
C VAL A 260 -1.44 -9.48 5.71
N LYS A 261 -2.56 -10.20 5.71
CA LYS A 261 -2.78 -11.40 6.54
C LYS A 261 -3.63 -12.43 5.83
N ASN A 262 -3.52 -13.70 6.24
CA ASN A 262 -4.59 -14.63 5.94
C ASN A 262 -5.73 -14.37 6.91
N VAL A 263 -6.94 -14.26 6.36
CA VAL A 263 -8.15 -13.87 7.07
C VAL A 263 -9.31 -14.72 6.57
N LYS A 264 -10.30 -14.96 7.42
CA LYS A 264 -11.50 -15.69 7.05
C LYS A 264 -12.62 -14.71 6.76
N VAL A 265 -12.98 -14.58 5.48
CA VAL A 265 -14.02 -13.67 4.98
C VAL A 265 -15.14 -14.50 4.39
N SER A 266 -16.37 -14.28 4.87
CA SER A 266 -17.56 -15.04 4.45
C SER A 266 -17.34 -16.56 4.47
N GLY A 267 -16.70 -17.05 5.54
CA GLY A 267 -16.38 -18.47 5.74
C GLY A 267 -15.19 -19.02 4.93
N LYS A 268 -14.55 -18.22 4.07
CA LYS A 268 -13.43 -18.65 3.22
C LYS A 268 -12.13 -17.97 3.59
N TRP A 269 -11.06 -18.74 3.68
CA TRP A 269 -9.71 -18.21 3.88
C TRP A 269 -9.21 -17.50 2.61
N LYS A 270 -8.69 -16.29 2.81
CA LYS A 270 -8.07 -15.42 1.81
C LYS A 270 -6.81 -14.81 2.38
N THR A 271 -5.84 -14.47 1.54
CA THR A 271 -4.79 -13.52 1.89
C THR A 271 -5.25 -12.13 1.45
N VAL A 272 -5.54 -11.26 2.41
CA VAL A 272 -6.07 -9.92 2.17
C VAL A 272 -5.00 -8.88 2.46
N LEU A 273 -4.77 -8.00 1.50
CA LEU A 273 -3.98 -6.78 1.66
C LEU A 273 -4.93 -5.63 1.94
N VAL A 274 -4.69 -4.87 3.01
CA VAL A 274 -5.39 -3.62 3.31
C VAL A 274 -4.38 -2.50 3.34
N SER A 275 -4.70 -1.39 2.69
CA SER A 275 -3.87 -0.19 2.70
C SER A 275 -4.70 1.03 2.98
N SER A 276 -4.14 1.99 3.71
CA SER A 276 -4.63 3.37 3.65
C SER A 276 -4.13 4.05 2.38
N LEU A 277 -4.77 5.17 2.02
CA LEU A 277 -4.32 6.07 0.98
C LEU A 277 -3.21 7.02 1.49
N GLY A 278 -3.00 7.10 2.81
CA GLY A 278 -2.01 7.98 3.41
C GLY A 278 -2.30 9.43 3.07
N GLY A 279 -1.34 10.11 2.43
CA GLY A 279 -1.47 11.52 2.07
C GLY A 279 -2.30 11.81 0.82
N GLY A 280 -2.68 10.80 0.03
CA GLY A 280 -3.42 11.05 -1.22
C GLY A 280 -4.93 11.14 -1.07
N GLY A 281 -5.49 10.55 -0.03
CA GLY A 281 -6.92 10.56 0.20
C GLY A 281 -7.31 10.08 1.58
N ARG A 282 -8.58 10.26 1.92
CA ARG A 282 -9.17 9.85 3.19
C ARG A 282 -9.93 8.55 2.97
N GLY A 283 -9.19 7.46 3.04
CA GLY A 283 -9.75 6.16 2.73
C GLY A 283 -8.78 5.00 2.92
N LEU A 284 -9.38 3.82 2.89
CA LEU A 284 -8.78 2.50 2.96
C LEU A 284 -9.32 1.68 1.80
N PHE A 285 -8.54 0.70 1.35
CA PHE A 285 -9.02 -0.30 0.41
C PHE A 285 -8.48 -1.68 0.78
N ALA A 286 -9.24 -2.72 0.40
CA ALA A 286 -8.87 -4.10 0.62
C ALA A 286 -8.85 -4.90 -0.70
N LEU A 287 -7.78 -5.66 -0.89
CA LEU A 287 -7.56 -6.52 -2.04
C LEU A 287 -7.39 -7.99 -1.62
N ASP A 288 -8.05 -8.90 -2.32
CA ASP A 288 -7.76 -10.34 -2.25
C ASP A 288 -6.56 -10.66 -3.13
N VAL A 289 -5.42 -10.85 -2.48
CA VAL A 289 -4.12 -11.18 -3.10
C VAL A 289 -3.75 -12.65 -2.90
N THR A 290 -4.74 -13.51 -2.68
CA THR A 290 -4.51 -14.95 -2.40
C THR A 290 -3.79 -15.64 -3.55
N ASP A 291 -4.24 -15.38 -4.79
CA ASP A 291 -3.81 -16.08 -6.00
C ASP A 291 -3.37 -15.06 -7.06
N PRO A 292 -2.05 -14.89 -7.27
CA PRO A 292 -1.49 -13.97 -8.25
C PRO A 292 -1.98 -14.19 -9.68
N THR A 293 -2.40 -15.41 -10.03
CA THR A 293 -2.90 -15.73 -11.38
C THR A 293 -4.32 -15.20 -11.63
N LYS A 294 -5.02 -14.75 -10.57
CA LYS A 294 -6.41 -14.27 -10.63
C LYS A 294 -6.54 -12.77 -10.40
N LEU A 295 -5.43 -12.05 -10.26
CA LEU A 295 -5.42 -10.60 -9.98
C LEU A 295 -6.08 -9.76 -11.09
N SER A 296 -6.36 -10.33 -12.26
CA SER A 296 -7.06 -9.63 -13.35
C SER A 296 -8.58 -9.71 -13.29
N ASN A 297 -9.12 -10.50 -12.37
CA ASN A 297 -10.55 -10.54 -12.08
C ASN A 297 -10.89 -9.48 -11.04
N ALA A 298 -11.37 -8.32 -11.50
CA ALA A 298 -11.66 -7.18 -10.63
C ALA A 298 -12.67 -7.49 -9.52
N ASN A 299 -13.77 -8.17 -9.85
CA ASN A 299 -14.83 -8.55 -8.90
C ASN A 299 -14.32 -9.48 -7.78
N ARG A 300 -13.23 -10.21 -8.03
CA ARG A 300 -12.59 -11.07 -7.01
C ARG A 300 -11.51 -10.30 -6.25
N THR A 301 -10.69 -9.55 -6.97
CA THR A 301 -9.44 -8.96 -6.46
C THR A 301 -9.73 -7.74 -5.61
N VAL A 302 -10.65 -6.87 -6.02
CA VAL A 302 -11.01 -5.66 -5.28
C VAL A 302 -12.19 -5.99 -4.40
N LEU A 303 -11.97 -5.99 -3.08
CA LEU A 303 -13.01 -6.37 -2.12
C LEU A 303 -13.92 -5.19 -1.80
N TRP A 304 -13.32 -4.05 -1.43
CA TRP A 304 -14.05 -2.84 -1.05
C TRP A 304 -13.09 -1.66 -0.89
N GLU A 305 -13.66 -0.47 -0.88
CA GLU A 305 -13.06 0.76 -0.34
C GLU A 305 -13.93 1.26 0.82
N PHE A 306 -13.30 1.94 1.78
CA PHE A 306 -13.98 2.63 2.88
C PHE A 306 -13.39 4.03 2.98
N THR A 307 -14.20 5.07 2.80
CA THR A 307 -13.75 6.45 2.64
C THR A 307 -14.45 7.39 3.61
N HIS A 308 -14.04 8.66 3.60
CA HIS A 308 -14.75 9.72 4.31
C HIS A 308 -16.21 9.93 3.87
N GLU A 309 -16.62 9.38 2.71
CA GLU A 309 -18.02 9.41 2.25
C GLU A 309 -18.87 8.38 2.98
N ASP A 310 -18.28 7.24 3.36
CA ASP A 310 -18.91 6.27 4.24
C ASP A 310 -18.98 6.81 5.68
N ASP A 311 -17.96 7.56 6.10
CA ASP A 311 -17.86 8.15 7.42
C ASP A 311 -16.99 9.42 7.46
N PRO A 312 -17.57 10.62 7.68
CA PRO A 312 -16.82 11.88 7.61
C PRO A 312 -15.76 12.05 8.71
N HIS A 313 -15.71 11.15 9.70
CA HIS A 313 -14.66 11.14 10.73
C HIS A 313 -13.35 10.53 10.24
N LEU A 314 -13.36 9.84 9.10
CA LEU A 314 -12.14 9.32 8.49
C LEU A 314 -11.38 10.46 7.79
N GLY A 315 -10.18 10.71 8.28
CA GLY A 315 -9.20 11.64 7.73
C GLY A 315 -8.09 10.93 6.95
N TYR A 316 -7.02 11.68 6.69
CA TYR A 316 -5.77 11.17 6.14
C TYR A 316 -5.06 10.34 7.20
N THR A 317 -5.05 9.02 7.01
CA THR A 317 -4.47 8.08 7.97
C THR A 317 -3.19 7.43 7.43
N HIS A 318 -2.08 7.71 8.11
CA HIS A 318 -0.76 7.15 7.80
C HIS A 318 -0.44 5.91 8.65
N SER A 319 -1.36 5.52 9.53
CA SER A 319 -1.21 4.34 10.37
C SER A 319 -1.22 3.07 9.54
N ARG A 320 -0.41 2.09 9.94
CA ARG A 320 -0.48 0.74 9.37
C ARG A 320 -1.73 0.04 9.91
N PRO A 321 -2.67 -0.43 9.07
CA PRO A 321 -3.82 -1.18 9.55
C PRO A 321 -3.41 -2.44 10.32
N ILE A 322 -4.10 -2.72 11.42
CA ILE A 322 -3.99 -4.00 12.14
C ILE A 322 -5.09 -4.92 11.64
N LEU A 323 -4.70 -6.07 11.09
CA LEU A 323 -5.65 -7.09 10.66
C LEU A 323 -5.76 -8.16 11.75
N THR A 324 -6.95 -8.35 12.33
CA THR A 324 -7.14 -9.33 13.41
C THR A 324 -8.55 -9.90 13.43
N GLN A 325 -8.69 -11.06 14.05
CA GLN A 325 -9.99 -11.62 14.39
C GLN A 325 -10.50 -10.94 15.68
N MET A 326 -11.76 -10.54 15.65
CA MET A 326 -12.48 -9.93 16.77
C MET A 326 -13.19 -11.00 17.60
N ASN A 327 -13.65 -10.65 18.81
CA ASN A 327 -14.35 -11.58 19.70
C ASN A 327 -15.64 -12.18 19.10
N ASN A 328 -16.26 -11.48 18.15
CA ASN A 328 -17.42 -12.00 17.40
C ASN A 328 -17.03 -12.98 16.27
N GLY A 329 -15.77 -13.39 16.19
CA GLY A 329 -15.25 -14.32 15.19
C GLY A 329 -15.00 -13.73 13.80
N ARG A 330 -15.41 -12.47 13.55
CA ARG A 330 -15.18 -11.77 12.28
C ARG A 330 -13.77 -11.17 12.23
N TRP A 331 -13.22 -11.06 11.04
CA TRP A 331 -11.94 -10.39 10.83
C TRP A 331 -12.15 -8.91 10.50
N ALA A 332 -11.33 -8.04 11.07
CA ALA A 332 -11.41 -6.59 10.85
C ALA A 332 -10.04 -5.97 10.57
N ALA A 333 -10.06 -4.83 9.89
CA ALA A 333 -8.99 -3.85 9.85
C ALA A 333 -9.24 -2.80 10.92
N ILE A 334 -8.28 -2.65 11.84
CA ILE A 334 -8.32 -1.68 12.91
C ILE A 334 -7.33 -0.56 12.58
N ILE A 335 -7.81 0.69 12.59
CA ILE A 335 -6.99 1.86 12.28
C ILE A 335 -7.49 3.12 12.99
N GLY A 336 -6.58 4.05 13.27
CA GLY A 336 -6.97 5.38 13.75
C GLY A 336 -7.55 6.24 12.63
N ASN A 337 -8.47 7.13 12.99
CA ASN A 337 -9.21 7.98 12.05
C ASN A 337 -8.33 8.96 11.26
N GLY A 338 -7.16 9.32 11.75
CA GLY A 338 -6.24 10.20 11.04
C GLY A 338 -6.60 11.68 11.17
N GLN A 339 -5.99 12.52 10.34
CA GLN A 339 -6.08 13.98 10.42
C GLN A 339 -6.95 14.56 9.29
N GLY A 340 -7.54 15.75 9.48
CA GLY A 340 -8.29 16.43 8.42
C GLY A 340 -9.59 15.72 8.02
N ALA A 341 -10.29 15.15 9.01
CA ALA A 341 -11.64 14.64 8.87
C ALA A 341 -12.65 15.80 8.72
N ASP A 342 -13.73 15.58 7.95
CA ASP A 342 -14.75 16.60 7.63
C ASP A 342 -16.01 16.49 8.50
N ALA A 343 -15.97 15.69 9.56
CA ALA A 343 -17.08 15.57 10.49
C ALA A 343 -17.47 16.93 11.08
N THR A 344 -18.78 17.19 11.16
CA THR A 344 -19.35 18.43 11.70
C THR A 344 -20.22 18.19 12.95
N ASP A 345 -20.29 16.95 13.43
CA ASP A 345 -21.04 16.59 14.62
C ASP A 345 -20.29 16.91 15.93
N ALA A 346 -20.91 16.62 17.09
CA ALA A 346 -20.35 16.91 18.41
C ALA A 346 -19.03 16.17 18.72
N THR A 347 -18.67 15.15 17.93
CA THR A 347 -17.45 14.37 18.07
C THR A 347 -16.37 14.72 17.03
N ALA A 348 -16.63 15.73 16.20
CA ALA A 348 -15.66 16.29 15.26
C ALA A 348 -14.35 16.68 15.95
N GLY A 349 -13.22 16.42 15.27
CA GLY A 349 -11.87 16.71 15.77
C GLY A 349 -11.36 15.77 16.87
N GLN A 350 -12.15 14.79 17.32
CA GLN A 350 -11.71 13.78 18.27
C GLN A 350 -10.92 12.66 17.59
N ALA A 351 -9.99 12.04 18.33
CA ALA A 351 -9.32 10.83 17.89
C ALA A 351 -10.26 9.63 18.04
N GLN A 352 -10.42 8.84 16.97
CA GLN A 352 -11.33 7.71 16.93
C GLN A 352 -10.64 6.45 16.41
N LEU A 353 -11.09 5.29 16.91
CA LEU A 353 -10.65 3.99 16.43
C LEU A 353 -11.71 3.41 15.49
N PHE A 354 -11.29 3.11 14.27
CA PHE A 354 -12.12 2.48 13.25
C PHE A 354 -11.90 0.97 13.26
N ILE A 355 -13.00 0.21 13.22
CA ILE A 355 -13.01 -1.25 13.09
C ILE A 355 -13.79 -1.58 11.84
N VAL A 356 -13.10 -1.75 10.71
CA VAL A 356 -13.71 -2.03 9.41
C VAL A 356 -13.66 -3.53 9.15
N TYR A 357 -14.81 -4.20 9.09
CA TYR A 357 -14.83 -5.65 8.86
C TYR A 357 -14.39 -6.02 7.44
N LEU A 358 -13.60 -7.08 7.33
CA LEU A 358 -12.98 -7.50 6.06
C LEU A 358 -13.94 -8.21 5.11
N ASP A 359 -15.11 -8.62 5.58
CA ASP A 359 -16.21 -9.12 4.75
C ASP A 359 -17.01 -8.01 4.04
N GLY A 360 -16.60 -6.76 4.26
CA GLY A 360 -17.10 -5.58 3.57
C GLY A 360 -17.62 -4.55 4.56
N PRO A 361 -17.54 -3.25 4.24
CA PRO A 361 -18.06 -2.20 5.10
C PRO A 361 -19.58 -2.32 5.36
N GLY A 362 -20.35 -3.01 4.50
CA GLY A 362 -21.81 -3.08 4.68
C GLY A 362 -22.48 -1.72 4.40
N GLY A 363 -23.82 -1.71 4.32
CA GLY A 363 -24.60 -0.50 4.04
C GLY A 363 -24.55 0.55 5.16
N ARG A 364 -25.38 1.60 5.05
CA ARG A 364 -25.40 2.81 5.91
C ARG A 364 -25.03 2.54 7.38
N TRP A 365 -23.93 3.16 7.81
CA TRP A 365 -23.37 3.06 9.15
C TRP A 365 -24.08 4.01 10.13
N HIS A 366 -24.32 3.54 11.35
CA HIS A 366 -24.91 4.34 12.43
C HIS A 366 -23.90 4.50 13.58
N LEU A 367 -23.85 5.69 14.19
CA LEU A 367 -23.13 5.88 15.46
C LEU A 367 -23.68 4.89 16.50
N GLY A 368 -22.80 4.12 17.14
CA GLY A 368 -23.14 3.23 18.26
C GLY A 368 -23.44 1.77 17.89
N SER A 369 -23.33 1.36 16.62
CA SER A 369 -23.11 -0.05 16.29
C SER A 369 -21.64 -0.43 16.61
N TRP A 370 -21.36 -1.73 16.75
CA TRP A 370 -20.08 -2.37 17.15
C TRP A 370 -18.86 -2.08 16.24
N ASP A 371 -18.93 -1.00 15.49
CA ASP A 371 -18.25 -0.71 14.23
C ASP A 371 -17.38 0.55 14.32
N ARG A 372 -17.64 1.39 15.34
CA ARG A 372 -16.84 2.59 15.66
C ARG A 372 -16.65 2.66 17.17
N LEU A 373 -15.38 2.60 17.62
CA LEU A 373 -15.05 2.75 19.05
C LEU A 373 -14.49 4.15 19.29
N PHE A 374 -15.14 4.89 20.19
CA PHE A 374 -14.64 6.17 20.69
C PHE A 374 -13.58 5.89 21.76
N ALA A 375 -12.38 6.44 21.58
CA ALA A 375 -11.40 6.53 22.64
C ALA A 375 -11.52 7.91 23.30
N TYR A 376 -12.10 7.99 24.50
CA TYR A 376 -12.14 9.23 25.28
C TYR A 376 -10.82 9.38 26.06
N GLN A 377 -9.97 10.31 25.66
CA GLN A 377 -8.77 10.66 26.43
C GLN A 377 -9.17 11.71 27.48
N HIS A 378 -9.32 11.30 28.75
CA HIS A 378 -9.41 12.26 29.85
C HIS A 378 -8.08 13.03 29.93
N ARG A 379 -8.07 14.31 29.52
CA ARG A 379 -6.98 15.22 29.89
C ARG A 379 -7.06 15.50 31.40
N ARG A 380 -6.38 14.69 32.22
CA ARG A 380 -5.85 15.17 33.49
C ARG A 380 -4.33 15.35 33.33
N ARG A 381 -3.90 16.60 33.31
CA ARG A 381 -2.48 16.96 33.35
C ARG A 381 -1.91 16.50 34.70
N HIS A 382 -1.04 15.49 34.70
CA HIS A 382 0.04 15.37 35.67
C HIS A 382 1.35 15.14 34.91
N PRO A 383 2.42 15.92 35.18
CA PRO A 383 3.70 15.71 34.53
C PRO A 383 4.40 14.49 35.15
N GLY A 384 4.63 13.43 34.36
CA GLY A 384 5.51 12.32 34.76
C GLY A 384 5.07 10.89 34.43
N GLU A 385 3.85 10.64 33.92
CA GLU A 385 3.38 9.28 33.67
C GLU A 385 3.19 8.96 32.18
N SER A 386 3.70 7.79 31.76
CA SER A 386 3.43 7.18 30.46
C SER A 386 1.94 6.84 30.35
N GLN A 387 1.26 7.41 29.35
CA GLN A 387 -0.17 7.16 29.16
C GLN A 387 -0.42 5.77 28.56
N CYS A 388 -1.12 4.92 29.31
CA CYS A 388 -1.71 3.68 28.81
C CYS A 388 -3.17 3.96 28.42
N VAL A 389 -3.52 3.81 27.14
CA VAL A 389 -4.91 3.88 26.67
C VAL A 389 -5.51 2.48 26.78
N ILE A 390 -6.35 2.27 27.80
CA ILE A 390 -7.10 1.03 27.99
C ILE A 390 -8.42 1.16 27.20
N PHE A 391 -8.64 0.29 26.23
CA PHE A 391 -9.90 0.19 25.49
C PHE A 391 -10.82 -0.79 26.21
N THR A 392 -11.94 -0.31 26.75
CA THR A 392 -12.99 -1.18 27.30
C THR A 392 -14.02 -1.43 26.20
N VAL A 393 -13.99 -2.64 25.63
CA VAL A 393 -15.05 -3.12 24.74
C VAL A 393 -16.13 -3.72 25.64
N TRP A 394 -17.24 -3.02 25.82
CA TRP A 394 -18.45 -3.62 26.41
C TRP A 394 -18.95 -4.71 25.48
N GLY A 395 -19.46 -5.84 26.01
CA GLY A 395 -19.68 -7.12 25.31
C GLY A 395 -21.11 -7.40 24.86
#